data_AF-A0A4Q3RK43-F1
#
_entry.id   AF-A0A4Q3RK43-F1
#
_cell.length_a   1.000
_cell.length_b   1.000
_cell.length_c   1.000
_cell.angle_alpha   90.00
_cell.angle_beta   90.00
_cell.angle_gamma   90.00
#
_symmetry.space_group_name_H-M   'P 1'
#
loop_
_entity.id
_entity.type
_entity.pdbx_description
1 polymer ?
#
loop_
_entity_poly.entity_id
_entity_poly.type
_entity_poly.pdbx_seq_one_letter_code
_entity_poly.pdbx_strand_id
1 'polypeptide(L)' 'SKLYGKNILNFLQLIISKEGAIHLNWDDDLVKGSCITHDGAIVNERVKAALVNA' A
#
# COMPACT_ATOMS: atom_id res chain seq x y z
N SER A 1 -0.18 6.38 18.85
CA SER A 1 -0.94 5.54 19.80
C SER A 1 -0.46 4.09 19.71
N LYS A 2 -0.67 3.26 20.74
CA LYS A 2 -0.31 1.82 20.70
C LYS A 2 -0.98 1.08 19.53
N LEU A 3 -2.23 1.41 19.24
CA LEU A 3 -3.00 0.80 18.15
C LEU A 3 -2.43 1.13 16.78
N TYR A 4 -2.06 2.39 16.54
CA TYR A 4 -1.47 2.79 15.27
C TYR A 4 -0.17 2.04 14.97
N GLY A 5 0.72 1.93 15.96
CA GLY A 5 1.97 1.17 15.81
C GLY A 5 1.72 -0.31 15.49
N LYS A 6 0.73 -0.93 16.14
CA LYS A 6 0.32 -2.30 15.85
C LYS A 6 -0.18 -2.47 14.41
N ASN A 7 -0.98 -1.52 13.93
CA ASN A 7 -1.50 -1.56 12.55
C ASN A 7 -0.37 -1.43 11.51
N ILE A 8 0.59 -0.53 11.74
CA ILE A 8 1.76 -0.40 10.86
C ILE A 8 2.60 -1.69 10.87
N LEU A 9 2.88 -2.26 12.05
CA LEU A 9 3.64 -3.51 12.15
C LEU A 9 2.97 -4.66 11.39
N ASN A 10 1.65 -4.82 11.55
CA ASN A 10 0.89 -5.84 10.85
C ASN A 10 0.96 -5.65 9.32
N PHE A 11 0.87 -4.40 8.84
CA PHE A 11 1.00 -4.10 7.42
C PHE A 11 2.42 -4.40 6.90
N LEU A 12 3.46 -4.09 7.68
CA LEU A 12 4.84 -4.44 7.31
C LEU A 12 5.05 -5.95 7.24
N GLN A 13 4.46 -6.73 8.16
CA GLN A 13 4.50 -8.19 8.12
C GLN A 13 3.76 -8.78 6.90
N LEU A 14 2.76 -8.08 6.38
CA LEU A 14 2.06 -8.48 5.16
C LEU A 14 2.94 -8.33 3.91
N ILE A 15 3.75 -7.27 3.84
CA ILE A 15 4.53 -6.90 2.64
C ILE A 15 6.01 -7.26 2.69
N ILE A 16 6.50 -7.77 3.82
CA ILE A 16 7.90 -8.18 4.00
C ILE A 16 7.94 -9.70 4.16
N SER A 17 8.65 -10.36 3.25
CA SER A 17 8.94 -11.80 3.34
C SER A 17 9.79 -12.13 4.56
N LYS A 18 9.86 -13.42 4.92
CA LYS A 18 10.67 -13.88 6.07
C LYS A 18 12.17 -13.62 5.87
N GLU A 19 12.59 -13.51 4.61
CA GLU A 19 13.96 -13.23 4.19
C GLU A 19 14.26 -11.71 4.17
N GLY A 20 13.28 -10.87 4.51
CA GLY A 20 13.42 -9.42 4.54
C GLY A 20 13.24 -8.73 3.18
N ALA A 21 12.95 -9.49 2.12
CA ALA A 21 12.63 -8.93 0.81
C ALA A 21 11.19 -8.39 0.78
N ILE A 22 10.97 -7.32 0.02
CA ILE A 22 9.65 -6.77 -0.23
C ILE A 22 8.86 -7.73 -1.12
N HIS A 23 7.68 -8.12 -0.67
CA HIS A 23 6.71 -8.92 -1.40
C HIS A 23 5.39 -8.16 -1.47
N LEU A 24 5.13 -7.53 -2.62
CA LEU A 24 3.87 -6.82 -2.86
C LEU A 24 2.89 -7.78 -3.54
N ASN A 25 1.93 -8.28 -2.77
CA ASN A 25 0.80 -9.01 -3.32
C ASN A 25 -0.17 -8.02 -4.00
N TRP A 26 -0.05 -7.89 -5.32
CA TRP A 26 -0.90 -6.99 -6.10
C TRP A 26 -2.34 -7.43 -6.24
N ASP A 27 -2.77 -8.56 -5.66
CA ASP A 27 -4.17 -8.93 -5.55
C ASP A 27 -4.78 -8.57 -4.19
N ASP A 28 -3.96 -8.19 -3.21
CA ASP A 28 -4.38 -7.79 -1.87
C ASP A 28 -4.92 -6.35 -1.84
N ASP A 29 -6.11 -6.16 -1.29
CA ASP A 29 -6.78 -4.85 -1.25
C ASP A 29 -6.07 -3.83 -0.36
N LEU A 30 -5.39 -4.25 0.71
CA LEU A 30 -4.60 -3.34 1.55
C LEU A 30 -3.36 -2.87 0.79
N VAL A 31 -2.70 -3.76 0.05
CA VAL A 31 -1.54 -3.41 -0.78
C VAL A 31 -1.95 -2.46 -1.90
N LYS A 32 -3.00 -2.78 -2.66
CA LYS A 32 -3.57 -1.91 -3.71
C LYS A 32 -3.99 -0.55 -3.16
N GLY A 33 -4.73 -0.55 -2.05
CA GLY A 33 -5.26 0.66 -1.45
C GLY A 33 -4.18 1.58 -0.86
N SER A 34 -3.05 1.02 -0.46
CA SER A 34 -1.93 1.78 0.13
C SER A 34 -0.93 2.29 -0.90
N CYS A 35 -0.83 1.65 -2.08
CA CYS A 35 0.09 2.08 -3.13
C CYS A 35 -0.51 3.27 -3.90
N ILE A 36 0.25 4.38 -4.00
CA ILE A 36 -0.19 5.58 -4.74
C ILE A 36 0.29 5.51 -6.19
N THR A 37 1.57 5.18 -6.39
CA THR A 37 2.23 5.16 -7.71
C THR A 37 3.03 3.88 -7.90
N HIS A 38 2.99 3.33 -9.09
CA HIS A 38 3.84 2.21 -9.51
C HIS A 38 4.15 2.33 -11.00
N ASP A 39 5.39 2.03 -11.39
CA ASP A 39 5.83 2.05 -12.80
C ASP A 39 5.51 3.37 -13.54
N GLY A 40 5.74 4.50 -12.89
CA GLY A 40 5.49 5.83 -13.46
C GLY A 40 4.01 6.22 -13.60
N ALA A 41 3.07 5.37 -13.14
CA ALA A 41 1.64 5.64 -13.19
C ALA A 41 1.02 5.78 -11.80
N ILE A 42 -0.06 6.56 -11.70
CA ILE A 42 -0.92 6.62 -10.51
C ILE A 42 -1.84 5.39 -10.55
N VAL A 43 -1.68 4.50 -9.59
CA VAL A 43 -2.46 3.25 -9.47
C VAL A 43 -3.58 3.35 -8.43
N ASN A 44 -3.55 4.37 -7.57
CA ASN A 44 -4.60 4.58 -6.58
C ASN A 44 -5.79 5.31 -7.19
N GLU A 45 -6.93 4.62 -7.27
CA GLU A 45 -8.16 5.17 -7.86
C GLU A 45 -8.66 6.45 -7.17
N ARG A 46 -8.51 6.57 -5.84
CA ARG A 46 -8.95 7.77 -5.11
C ARG A 46 -8.09 8.98 -5.45
N VAL A 47 -6.77 8.78 -5.52
CA VAL A 47 -5.83 9.85 -5.90
C VAL A 47 -6.05 10.23 -7.36
N LYS A 48 -6.23 9.26 -8.25
CA LYS A 48 -6.53 9.50 -9.66
C LYS A 48 -7.82 10.32 -9.84
N ALA A 49 -8.89 9.94 -9.13
CA ALA A 49 -10.15 10.68 -9.14
C ALA A 49 -10.00 12.10 -8.57
N ALA A 50 -9.19 12.31 -7.53
CA ALA A 50 -8.97 13.64 -6.95
C ALA A 50 -8.23 14.59 -7.91
N LEU A 51 -7.35 14.07 -8.77
CA LEU A 51 -6.58 14.88 -9.73
C LEU A 51 -7.34 15.17 -11.03
N VAL A 52 -8.26 14.30 -11.46
CA VAL A 52 -9.11 14.54 -12.64
C VAL A 52 -10.15 15.63 -12.37
N ASN A 53 -10.53 15.82 -11.11
CA ASN A 53 -11.52 16.82 -10.68
C ASN A 53 -10.88 18.12 -10.17
N ALA A 54 -9.57 18.29 -10.31
CA ALA A 54 -8.82 19.50 -9.95
C ALA A 54 -8.63 20.40 -11.17
#